data_AF-A0A814GK20-F1
#
_entry.id   AF-A0A814GK20-F1
#
_cell.length_a   1.000
_cell.length_b   1.000
_cell.length_c   1.000
_cell.angle_alpha   90.00
_cell.angle_beta   90.00
_cell.angle_gamma   90.00
#
_symmetry.space_group_name_H-M   'P 1'
#
loop_
_entity.id
_entity.type
_entity.pdbx_description
1 polymer ?
#
loop_
_entity_poly.entity_id
_entity_poly.type
_entity_poly.pdbx_seq_one_letter_code
_entity_poly.pdbx_strand_id
1 'polypeptide(L)'
;MALFQIFAVLVFNGPYAAWQIYTVITANIIKDTYRRAVEQLINLFIGTYGYGPYASSFYCYCLSKRFRNQLIVSLKELVGTIHMNQVFPNTQRSGTRT
;
A
#
# COMPACT_ATOMS: atom_id res chain seq x y z
N MET A 1 -14.01 3.46 12.59
CA MET A 1 -12.83 3.36 11.69
C MET A 1 -11.52 3.22 12.46
N ALA A 2 -11.23 4.04 13.47
CA ALA A 2 -9.97 3.95 14.23
C ALA A 2 -9.69 2.55 14.83
N LEU A 3 -10.67 1.91 15.47
CA LEU A 3 -10.49 0.57 16.05
C LEU A 3 -10.11 -0.50 15.02
N PHE A 4 -10.66 -0.43 13.80
CA PHE A 4 -10.33 -1.37 12.72
C PHE A 4 -8.89 -1.15 12.23
N GLN A 5 -8.46 0.11 12.08
CA GLN A 5 -7.09 0.44 11.70
C GLN A 5 -6.09 0.00 12.76
N ILE A 6 -6.39 0.21 14.04
CA ILE A 6 -5.56 -0.25 15.17
C ILE A 6 -5.45 -1.78 15.16
N PHE A 7 -6.57 -2.48 14.97
CA PHE A 7 -6.57 -3.94 14.89
C PHE A 7 -5.78 -4.47 13.70
N ALA A 8 -5.93 -3.85 12.52
CA ALA A 8 -5.15 -4.21 11.34
C ALA A 8 -3.65 -4.01 11.58
N VAL A 9 -3.24 -2.88 12.15
CA VAL A 9 -1.83 -2.62 12.51
C VAL A 9 -1.29 -3.70 13.44
N LEU A 10 -2.05 -4.11 14.46
CA LEU A 10 -1.64 -5.16 15.40
C LEU A 10 -1.51 -6.52 14.73
N VAL A 11 -2.49 -6.92 13.91
CA VAL A 11 -2.48 -8.22 13.23
C VAL A 11 -1.33 -8.33 12.24
N PHE A 12 -1.02 -7.27 11.49
CA PHE A 12 0.05 -7.31 10.50
C PHE A 12 1.45 -7.10 11.09
N ASN A 13 1.61 -6.26 12.12
CA ASN A 13 2.92 -6.01 12.74
C ASN A 13 3.31 -7.04 13.80
N GLY A 14 2.35 -7.69 14.47
CA GLY A 14 2.62 -8.68 15.51
C GLY A 14 3.51 -9.83 15.01
N PRO A 15 3.14 -10.52 13.92
CA PRO A 15 3.96 -11.59 13.33
C PRO A 15 5.33 -11.10 12.87
N TYR A 16 5.40 -9.88 12.33
CA TYR A 16 6.67 -9.26 11.93
C TYR A 16 7.60 -9.07 13.12
N ALA A 17 7.11 -8.49 14.22
CA ALA A 17 7.90 -8.29 15.43
C ALA A 17 8.35 -9.61 16.07
N ALA A 18 7.44 -10.61 16.16
CA ALA A 18 7.77 -11.93 16.67
C ALA A 18 8.89 -12.60 15.86
N TRP A 19 8.84 -12.46 14.54
CA TRP A 19 9.87 -12.98 13.65
C TRP A 19 11.22 -12.27 13.80
N GLN A 20 11.23 -10.94 13.90
CA GLN A 20 12.46 -10.18 14.15
C GLN A 20 13.13 -10.58 15.48
N ILE A 21 12.33 -10.84 16.53
CA ILE A 21 12.86 -11.34 17.80
C ILE A 21 13.48 -12.74 17.61
N TYR A 22 12.79 -13.63 16.89
CA TYR A 22 13.31 -14.97 16.59
C TYR A 22 14.63 -14.93 15.81
N THR A 23 14.76 -14.07 14.80
CA THR A 23 16.00 -13.97 13.99
C THR A 23 17.16 -13.46 14.83
N VAL A 24 16.94 -12.51 15.73
CA VAL A 24 17.95 -12.01 16.67
C VAL A 24 18.40 -13.09 17.64
N ILE A 25 17.45 -13.80 18.29
CA ILE A 25 17.76 -14.86 19.26
C ILE A 25 18.54 -16.01 18.61
N THR A 26 18.22 -16.33 17.35
CA THR A 26 18.82 -17.46 16.64
C THR A 26 19.98 -17.09 15.73
N ALA A 27 20.47 -15.85 15.77
CA ALA A 27 21.49 -15.34 14.85
C ALA A 27 22.80 -16.15 14.89
N ASN A 28 23.19 -16.62 16.09
CA ASN A 28 24.46 -17.33 16.33
C ASN A 28 24.31 -18.86 16.32
N ILE A 29 23.11 -19.39 16.05
CA ILE A 29 22.89 -20.83 16.00
C ILE A 29 23.34 -21.32 14.62
N ILE A 30 24.14 -22.38 14.58
CA ILE A 30 24.48 -23.05 13.32
C ILE A 30 23.20 -23.72 12.78
N LYS A 31 22.75 -23.27 11.61
CA LYS A 31 21.51 -23.73 10.98
C LYS A 31 21.79 -24.61 9.79
N ASP A 32 21.12 -25.76 9.73
CA ASP A 32 21.09 -26.65 8.57
C ASP A 32 20.48 -25.96 7.34
N THR A 33 20.82 -26.47 6.15
CA THR A 33 20.34 -25.94 4.87
C THR A 33 18.81 -25.86 4.78
N TYR A 34 18.11 -26.88 5.27
CA TYR A 34 16.64 -26.89 5.31
C TYR A 34 16.09 -25.76 6.18
N ARG A 35 16.66 -25.57 7.38
CA ARG A 35 16.24 -24.49 8.30
C ARG A 35 16.45 -23.12 7.68
N ARG A 36 17.59 -22.89 7.02
CA ARG A 36 17.85 -21.62 6.31
C ARG A 36 16.84 -21.35 5.20
N ALA A 37 16.48 -22.37 4.41
CA ALA A 37 15.50 -22.22 3.33
C ALA A 37 14.10 -21.86 3.87
N VAL A 38 13.67 -22.51 4.96
CA VAL A 38 12.40 -22.19 5.63
C VAL A 38 12.41 -20.77 6.18
N GLU A 39 13.49 -20.35 6.83
CA GLU A 39 13.59 -18.98 7.37
C GLU A 39 13.60 -17.91 6.26
N GLN A 40 14.17 -18.20 5.09
CA GLN A 40 14.08 -17.32 3.93
C GLN A 40 12.64 -17.21 3.39
N LEU A 41 11.91 -18.33 3.33
CA LEU A 41 10.50 -18.33 2.92
C LEU A 41 9.65 -17.50 3.89
N ILE A 42 9.88 -17.67 5.20
CA ILE A 42 9.19 -16.90 6.24
C ILE A 42 9.55 -15.41 6.13
N ASN A 43 10.82 -15.06 5.91
CA ASN A 43 11.23 -13.68 5.66
C ASN A 43 10.48 -13.04 4.50
N LEU A 44 10.35 -13.76 3.38
CA LEU A 44 9.64 -13.27 2.20
C LEU A 44 8.15 -13.05 2.49
N PHE A 45 7.52 -14.02 3.16
CA PHE A 45 6.12 -13.94 3.55
C PHE A 45 5.87 -12.78 4.51
N ILE A 46 6.65 -12.69 5.59
CA ILE A 46 6.50 -11.68 6.64
C ILE A 46 6.83 -10.28 6.13
N GLY A 47 7.83 -10.13 5.25
CA GLY A 47 8.13 -8.87 4.58
C GLY A 47 6.94 -8.37 3.75
N THR A 48 6.28 -9.26 3.02
CA THR A 48 5.09 -8.90 2.22
C THR A 48 3.86 -8.65 3.10
N TYR A 49 3.70 -9.46 4.14
CA TYR A 49 2.59 -9.39 5.10
C TYR A 49 2.57 -8.05 5.86
N GLY A 50 3.75 -7.49 6.18
CA GLY A 50 3.91 -6.20 6.84
C GLY A 50 3.32 -5.01 6.06
N TYR A 51 3.10 -5.13 4.74
CA TYR A 51 2.45 -4.09 3.94
C TYR A 51 0.91 -4.13 3.99
N GLY A 52 0.31 -5.17 4.60
CA GLY A 52 -1.13 -5.31 4.76
C GLY A 52 -1.87 -4.13 5.44
N PRO A 53 -1.29 -3.40 6.41
CA PRO A 53 -1.91 -2.22 7.02
C PRO A 53 -2.25 -1.12 6.00
N TYR A 54 -1.41 -0.93 4.98
CA TYR A 54 -1.62 0.12 3.99
C TYR A 54 -2.82 -0.22 3.09
N ALA A 55 -2.90 -1.47 2.62
CA ALA A 55 -4.02 -1.94 1.82
C ALA A 55 -5.33 -1.89 2.61
N SER A 56 -5.34 -2.42 3.84
CA SER A 56 -6.54 -2.40 4.71
C SER A 56 -6.99 -0.99 5.08
N SER A 57 -6.04 -0.06 5.28
CA SER A 57 -6.36 1.35 5.52
C SER A 57 -7.07 1.98 4.32
N PHE A 58 -6.60 1.73 3.09
CA PHE A 58 -7.25 2.21 1.87
C PHE A 58 -8.69 1.70 1.73
N TYR A 59 -8.93 0.40 1.95
CA TYR A 59 -10.29 -0.15 1.96
C TYR A 59 -11.18 0.49 3.03
N CYS A 60 -10.63 0.77 4.20
CA CYS A 60 -11.33 1.44 5.28
C CYS A 60 -11.75 2.88 4.90
N TYR A 61 -10.89 3.61 4.19
CA TYR A 61 -11.22 4.94 3.64
C TYR A 61 -12.29 4.85 2.54
N CYS A 62 -12.21 3.88 1.63
CA CYS A 62 -13.23 3.66 0.59
C CYS A 62 -14.61 3.31 1.16
N LEU A 63 -14.71 2.79 2.38
CA LEU A 63 -16.00 2.58 3.04
C LEU A 63 -16.66 3.90 3.49
N SER A 64 -15.90 4.98 3.66
CA SER A 64 -16.45 6.29 4.01
C SER A 64 -17.22 6.89 2.83
N LYS A 65 -18.50 7.25 3.03
CA LYS A 65 -19.32 7.93 2.01
C LYS A 65 -18.69 9.25 1.54
N ARG A 66 -18.06 9.99 2.47
CA ARG A 66 -17.42 11.28 2.18
C ARG A 66 -16.24 11.12 1.22
N PHE A 67 -15.39 10.13 1.49
CA PHE A 67 -14.23 9.83 0.64
C PHE A 67 -14.66 9.31 -0.73
N ARG A 68 -15.66 8.42 -0.80
CA ARG A 68 -16.22 7.95 -2.08
C ARG A 68 -16.73 9.10 -2.95
N ASN A 69 -17.47 10.03 -2.37
CA ASN A 69 -17.99 11.17 -3.13
C ASN A 69 -16.86 12.07 -3.66
N GLN A 70 -15.83 12.33 -2.86
CA GLN A 70 -14.64 13.07 -3.32
C GLN A 70 -13.91 12.32 -4.43
N LEU A 71 -13.71 11.02 -4.29
CA LEU A 71 -13.05 10.17 -5.30
C LEU A 71 -13.81 10.20 -6.63
N ILE A 72 -15.14 10.12 -6.61
CA ILE A 72 -15.98 10.20 -7.81
C ILE A 72 -15.86 11.56 -8.49
N VAL A 73 -15.84 12.65 -7.73
CA VAL A 73 -15.67 14.01 -8.28
C VAL A 73 -14.31 14.15 -8.95
N SER A 74 -13.23 13.77 -8.26
CA SER A 74 -11.88 13.84 -8.82
C SER A 74 -11.69 12.94 -10.05
N LEU A 75 -12.32 11.76 -10.07
CA LEU A 75 -12.31 10.89 -11.25
C LEU A 75 -13.07 11.52 -12.43
N LYS A 76 -14.20 12.19 -12.18
CA LYS A 76 -14.94 12.92 -13.23
C LYS A 76 -14.13 14.08 -13.81
N GLU A 77 -13.43 14.83 -12.97
CA GLU A 77 -12.54 15.90 -13.40
C GLU A 77 -11.38 15.37 -14.25
N LEU A 78 -10.74 14.28 -13.81
CA LEU A 78 -9.66 13.63 -14.56
C LEU A 78 -10.13 13.16 -15.95
N VAL A 79 -11.27 12.47 -16.02
CA VAL A 79 -11.86 12.01 -17.29
C VAL A 79 -12.24 13.19 -18.18
N GLY A 80 -12.82 14.25 -17.63
CA GLY A 80 -13.13 15.47 -18.37
C GLY A 80 -11.87 16.14 -18.96
N THR A 81 -10.77 16.13 -18.21
CA THR A 81 -9.47 16.69 -18.64
C THR A 81 -8.85 15.86 -19.76
N ILE A 82 -8.90 14.51 -19.64
CA ILE A 82 -8.43 13.60 -20.69
C ILE A 82 -9.26 13.78 -21.96
N HIS A 83 -10.59 13.90 -21.83
CA HIS A 83 -11.46 14.07 -22.99
C HIS A 83 -11.22 15.42 -23.69
N MET A 84 -11.03 16.51 -22.94
CA MET A 84 -10.64 17.83 -23.46
C MET A 84 -9.29 17.79 -24.20
N ASN A 85 -8.27 17.10 -23.65
CA ASN A 85 -6.96 16.96 -24.29
C ASN A 85 -7.00 16.10 -25.57
N GLN A 86 -7.92 15.13 -25.66
CA GLN A 86 -8.13 14.31 -26.86
C GLN A 86 -8.90 15.07 -27.95
N VAL A 87 -9.83 15.95 -27.58
CA VAL A 87 -10.64 16.75 -28.52
C VAL A 87 -9.90 18.00 -29.00
N PHE A 88 -9.01 18.57 -28.19
CA PHE A 88 -8.25 19.78 -28.53
C PHE A 88 -6.75 19.63 -28.22
N PRO A 89 -6.00 18.84 -29.02
CA PRO A 89 -4.59 18.56 -28.75
C PRO A 89 -3.65 19.77 -28.94
N ASN A 90 -4.10 20.89 -29.52
CA ASN A 90 -3.20 21.97 -29.98
C ASN A 90 -3.51 23.41 -29.50
N THR A 91 -4.48 23.63 -28.62
CA THR A 91 -4.86 25.00 -28.23
C THR A 91 -3.97 25.61 -27.13
N GLN A 92 -3.03 24.85 -26.54
CA GLN A 92 -2.16 25.32 -25.46
C GLN A 92 -0.82 25.94 -25.93
N ARG A 93 -0.52 25.98 -27.23
CA ARG A 93 0.78 26.50 -27.75
C ARG A 93 0.75 27.92 -28.34
N SER A 94 -0.39 28.61 -28.34
CA SER A 94 -0.51 29.92 -28.99
C SER A 94 -0.87 31.03 -27.99
N GLY A 95 0.00 31.26 -27.01
CA GLY A 95 -0.12 32.35 -26.03
C GLY A 95 1.14 33.21 -25.86
N THR A 96 2.16 33.02 -26.70
CA THR A 96 3.36 33.87 -26.72
C THR A 96 3.72 34.23 -28.15
N ARG A 97 3.12 35.31 -28.65
CA ARG A 97 3.71 36.11 -29.72
C ARG A 97 3.47 37.59 -29.42
N THR A 98 4.61 38.25 -29.19
CA THR A 98 4.94 39.68 -29.35
C THR A 98 4.16 40.67 -28.51
#